data_AF-A0A958M6T6-F1
#
_entry.id   AF-A0A958M6T6-F1
#
_cell.length_a   1.000
_cell.length_b   1.000
_cell.length_c   1.000
_cell.angle_alpha   90.00
_cell.angle_beta   90.00
_cell.angle_gamma   90.00
#
_symmetry.space_group_name_H-M   'P 1'
#
loop_
_entity.id
_entity.type
_entity.pdbx_description
1 polymer ?
#
loop_
_entity_poly.entity_id
_entity_poly.type
_entity_poly.pdbx_seq_one_letter_code
_entity_poly.pdbx_strand_id
1 'polypeptide(L)'
;MPYKTNNPDRKSWIPVDAHSDFPIQNIPFGVFLTRDDIITIGTRIGDTAIDLGALHQLGYFDGIPLTDDIFLQDTLNDFISDGKKTWRLVRNRIADIFDADNPALRDNEK
;
A
#
# COMPACT_ATOMS: atom_id res chain seq x y z
N MET A 1 6.42 12.31 12.85
CA MET A 1 5.50 11.18 13.05
C MET A 1 6.36 9.91 13.13
N PRO A 2 6.22 9.09 14.18
CA PRO A 2 7.02 7.87 14.32
C PRO A 2 6.63 6.84 13.24
N TYR A 3 7.58 6.00 12.86
CA TYR A 3 7.40 4.90 11.91
C TYR A 3 6.61 3.76 12.56
N LYS A 4 5.28 3.87 12.58
CA LYS A 4 4.40 2.82 13.15
C LYS A 4 4.42 1.53 12.32
N THR A 5 4.68 1.63 11.02
CA THR A 5 4.77 0.49 10.09
C THR A 5 5.79 -0.57 10.49
N ASN A 6 6.90 -0.18 11.11
CA ASN A 6 8.02 -1.08 11.37
C ASN A 6 7.86 -1.85 12.70
N ASN A 7 6.67 -1.86 13.31
CA ASN A 7 6.42 -2.63 14.51
C ASN A 7 6.50 -4.13 14.20
N PRO A 8 7.43 -4.89 14.82
CA PRO A 8 7.57 -6.33 14.58
C PRO A 8 6.33 -7.13 15.00
N ASP A 9 5.53 -6.61 15.94
CA ASP A 9 4.32 -7.29 16.41
C ASP A 9 3.10 -7.09 15.49
N ARG A 10 3.21 -6.18 14.51
CA ARG A 10 2.13 -5.92 13.55
C ARG A 10 1.95 -7.12 12.63
N LYS A 11 0.71 -7.57 12.49
CA LYS A 11 0.33 -8.68 11.61
C LYS A 11 -0.64 -8.21 10.56
N SER A 12 -0.58 -8.81 9.37
CA SER A 12 -1.58 -8.57 8.35
C SER A 12 -2.71 -9.59 8.45
N TRP A 13 -3.92 -9.19 8.05
CA TRP A 13 -4.98 -10.15 7.74
C TRP A 13 -4.72 -10.88 6.40
N ILE A 14 -3.85 -10.35 5.54
CA ILE A 14 -3.34 -11.09 4.38
C ILE A 14 -2.39 -12.17 4.90
N PRO A 15 -2.52 -13.44 4.44
CA PRO A 15 -1.57 -14.48 4.77
C PRO A 15 -0.15 -14.12 4.30
N VAL A 16 0.81 -14.15 5.23
CA VAL A 16 2.23 -13.94 4.96
C VAL A 16 2.98 -15.16 5.46
N ASP A 17 3.79 -15.77 4.60
CA ASP A 17 4.69 -16.86 4.99
C ASP A 17 5.75 -16.36 5.98
N ALA A 18 6.11 -17.17 6.98
CA ALA A 18 7.07 -16.80 8.02
C ALA A 18 8.48 -16.49 7.47
N HIS A 19 8.81 -17.00 6.28
CA HIS A 19 10.06 -16.77 5.55
C HIS A 19 9.90 -15.78 4.38
N SER A 20 8.75 -15.11 4.27
CA SER A 20 8.54 -14.11 3.23
C SER A 20 9.41 -12.87 3.45
N ASP A 21 10.08 -12.41 2.40
CA ASP A 21 10.76 -11.12 2.38
C ASP A 21 9.79 -9.91 2.36
N PHE A 22 8.48 -10.17 2.24
CA PHE A 22 7.45 -9.15 2.09
C PHE A 22 6.45 -9.13 3.25
N PRO A 23 6.89 -9.03 4.52
CA PRO A 23 5.95 -8.89 5.62
C PRO A 23 5.35 -7.47 5.62
N ILE A 24 4.31 -7.27 6.43
CA ILE A 24 3.60 -5.97 6.55
C ILE A 24 4.51 -4.82 7.01
N GLN A 25 5.70 -5.11 7.53
CA GLN A 25 6.71 -4.13 7.91
C GLN A 25 7.51 -3.60 6.71
N ASN A 26 7.58 -4.34 5.60
CA ASN A 26 8.41 -3.97 4.44
C ASN A 26 7.69 -2.95 3.55
N ILE A 27 6.50 -3.30 3.03
CA ILE A 27 5.67 -2.47 2.12
C ILE A 27 6.55 -1.79 1.06
N PRO A 28 7.18 -2.56 0.15
CA PRO A 28 7.94 -2.01 -0.96
C PRO A 28 7.01 -1.33 -1.95
N PHE A 29 7.48 -0.30 -2.63
CA PHE A 29 6.74 0.31 -3.74
C PHE A 29 7.31 -0.21 -5.06
N GLY A 30 6.42 -0.54 -5.98
CA GLY A 30 6.76 -1.04 -7.32
C GLY A 30 5.77 -0.55 -8.35
N VAL A 31 6.10 -0.71 -9.62
CA VAL A 31 5.15 -0.55 -10.72
C VAL A 31 4.84 -1.95 -11.24
N PHE A 32 3.57 -2.25 -11.51
CA PHE A 32 3.17 -3.52 -12.11
C PHE A 32 2.03 -3.31 -13.11
N LEU A 33 1.85 -4.31 -13.97
CA LEU A 33 0.75 -4.36 -14.93
C LEU A 33 -0.38 -5.20 -14.32
N THR A 34 -1.57 -4.62 -14.28
CA THR A 34 -2.78 -5.34 -13.87
C THR A 34 -3.25 -6.29 -14.98
N ARG A 35 -4.26 -7.12 -14.70
CA ARG A 35 -4.84 -8.02 -15.71
C ARG A 35 -5.56 -7.27 -16.83
N ASP A 36 -5.94 -6.02 -16.58
CA ASP A 36 -6.64 -5.15 -17.52
C ASP A 36 -5.67 -4.28 -18.34
N ASP A 37 -4.38 -4.65 -18.39
CA ASP A 37 -3.29 -3.93 -19.06
C ASP A 37 -3.11 -2.47 -18.58
N ILE A 38 -3.56 -2.17 -17.35
CA ILE A 38 -3.34 -0.88 -16.72
C ILE A 38 -2.03 -0.93 -15.94
N ILE A 39 -1.11 -0.01 -16.25
CA ILE A 39 0.12 0.20 -15.49
C ILE A 39 -0.21 1.01 -14.25
N THR A 40 0.12 0.47 -13.08
CA THR A 40 -0.15 1.14 -11.80
C THR A 40 0.96 0.94 -10.79
N ILE A 41 1.03 1.86 -9.84
CA ILE A 41 1.91 1.77 -8.68
C ILE A 41 1.26 0.85 -7.65
N GLY A 42 2.05 -0.08 -7.16
CA GLY A 42 1.65 -1.12 -6.23
C GLY A 42 2.53 -1.24 -5.01
N THR A 43 2.06 -2.07 -4.09
CA THR A 43 2.89 -2.67 -3.06
C THR A 43 2.68 -4.18 -2.99
N ARG A 44 3.45 -4.87 -2.14
CA ARG A 44 3.36 -6.32 -1.94
C ARG A 44 3.33 -6.64 -0.45
N ILE A 45 2.43 -7.54 -0.06
CA ILE A 45 2.35 -8.15 1.28
C ILE A 45 2.21 -9.66 1.09
N GLY A 46 3.17 -10.43 1.61
CA GLY A 46 3.30 -11.86 1.35
C GLY A 46 3.39 -12.14 -0.15
N ASP A 47 2.47 -12.96 -0.65
CA ASP A 47 2.35 -13.28 -2.07
C ASP A 47 1.26 -12.48 -2.80
N THR A 48 0.73 -11.45 -2.15
CA THR A 48 -0.32 -10.59 -2.70
C THR A 48 0.28 -9.27 -3.18
N ALA A 49 0.06 -8.95 -4.46
CA ALA A 49 0.28 -7.61 -5.00
C ALA A 49 -0.97 -6.75 -4.75
N ILE A 50 -0.76 -5.51 -4.31
CA ILE A 50 -1.81 -4.58 -3.91
C ILE A 50 -1.74 -3.38 -4.83
N ASP A 51 -2.85 -3.10 -5.50
CA ASP A 51 -3.02 -1.95 -6.39
C ASP A 51 -3.30 -0.68 -5.58
N LEU A 52 -2.37 0.28 -5.61
CA LEU A 52 -2.55 1.55 -4.89
C LEU A 52 -3.48 2.51 -5.65
N GLY A 53 -3.56 2.39 -6.98
CA GLY A 53 -4.52 3.14 -7.79
C GLY A 53 -5.95 2.79 -7.41
N ALA A 54 -6.26 1.50 -7.30
CA ALA A 54 -7.57 1.03 -6.85
C ALA A 54 -7.89 1.50 -5.43
N LEU A 55 -6.95 1.38 -4.49
CA LEU A 55 -7.14 1.88 -3.11
C LEU A 55 -7.39 3.39 -3.07
N HIS A 56 -6.74 4.15 -3.94
CA HIS A 56 -6.96 5.59 -4.04
C HIS A 56 -8.36 5.92 -4.55
N GLN A 57 -8.79 5.28 -5.64
CA GLN A 57 -10.13 5.46 -6.20
C GLN A 57 -11.25 5.09 -5.22
N LEU A 58 -11.00 4.13 -4.34
CA LEU A 58 -11.92 3.70 -3.28
C LEU A 58 -11.88 4.60 -2.02
N GLY A 59 -11.05 5.66 -2.00
CA GLY A 59 -10.98 6.63 -0.89
C GLY A 59 -10.16 6.18 0.31
N TYR A 60 -9.41 5.08 0.21
CA TYR A 60 -8.63 4.57 1.35
C TYR A 60 -7.44 5.47 1.72
N PHE A 61 -7.03 6.37 0.83
CA PHE A 61 -5.99 7.37 1.10
C PHE A 61 -6.54 8.77 1.45
N ASP A 62 -7.84 8.90 1.70
CA ASP A 62 -8.46 10.16 2.09
C ASP A 62 -7.71 10.82 3.28
N GLY A 63 -7.42 12.11 3.11
CA GLY A 63 -6.64 12.92 4.06
C GLY A 63 -5.13 12.92 3.82
N ILE A 64 -4.62 12.20 2.81
CA ILE A 64 -3.25 12.34 2.32
C ILE A 64 -3.29 13.25 1.07
N PRO A 65 -2.44 14.28 0.97
CA PRO A 65 -2.42 15.18 -0.18
C PRO A 65 -1.76 14.47 -1.38
N LEU A 66 -2.53 13.65 -2.09
CA LEU A 66 -2.14 12.92 -3.30
C LEU A 66 -2.87 13.55 -4.50
N THR A 67 -2.24 13.53 -5.67
CA THR A 67 -2.96 13.82 -6.93
C THR A 67 -3.69 12.58 -7.41
N ASP A 68 -4.79 12.76 -8.15
CA ASP A 68 -5.65 11.66 -8.64
C ASP A 68 -4.87 10.63 -9.47
N ASP A 69 -3.86 11.09 -10.20
CA ASP A 69 -3.05 10.33 -11.14
C ASP A 69 -1.72 9.82 -10.57
N ILE A 70 -1.41 10.07 -9.29
CA ILE A 70 -0.09 9.76 -8.72
C ILE A 70 0.26 8.27 -8.77
N PHE A 71 -0.74 7.39 -8.77
CA PHE A 71 -0.58 5.94 -8.85
C PHE A 71 -0.86 5.37 -10.25
N LEU A 72 -1.24 6.21 -11.22
CA LEU A 72 -1.50 5.84 -12.61
C LEU A 72 -0.33 6.28 -13.50
N GLN A 73 0.89 5.98 -13.07
CA GLN A 73 2.13 6.33 -13.76
C GLN A 73 2.92 5.06 -14.11
N ASP A 74 3.67 5.14 -15.20
CA ASP A 74 4.57 4.07 -15.66
C ASP A 74 5.88 3.99 -14.85
N THR A 75 6.15 5.00 -14.01
CA THR A 75 7.32 5.07 -13.16
C THR A 75 6.98 5.52 -11.74
N LEU A 76 7.83 5.16 -10.77
CA LEU A 76 7.74 5.62 -9.38
C LEU A 76 8.25 7.05 -9.18
N ASN A 77 8.75 7.71 -10.23
CA ASN A 77 9.52 8.93 -10.11
C ASN A 77 8.70 10.07 -9.51
N ASP A 78 7.46 10.25 -9.96
CA ASP A 78 6.58 11.31 -9.48
C ASP A 78 6.19 11.07 -8.02
N PHE A 79 5.83 9.83 -7.68
CA PHE A 79 5.53 9.43 -6.31
C PHE A 79 6.72 9.62 -5.35
N ILE A 80 7.94 9.34 -5.79
CA ILE A 80 9.16 9.56 -5.00
C ILE A 80 9.48 11.06 -4.91
N SER A 81 9.23 11.83 -5.97
CA SER A 81 9.49 13.28 -6.04
C SER A 81 8.59 14.08 -5.11
N ASP A 82 7.38 13.58 -4.86
CA ASP A 82 6.43 14.10 -3.86
C ASP A 82 7.01 14.09 -2.42
N GLY A 83 8.08 13.32 -2.24
CA GLY A 83 9.02 13.49 -1.17
C GLY A 83 8.74 12.64 0.04
N LYS A 84 9.65 12.75 1.02
CA LYS A 84 9.71 11.76 2.11
C LYS A 84 8.50 11.74 3.03
N LYS A 85 7.63 12.74 2.96
CA LYS A 85 6.43 12.85 3.78
C LYS A 85 5.29 12.02 3.18
N THR A 86 5.05 12.15 1.88
CA THR A 86 3.95 11.48 1.17
C THR A 86 4.07 9.96 1.24
N TRP A 87 5.17 9.38 0.76
CA TRP A 87 5.37 7.92 0.80
C TRP A 87 5.36 7.30 2.23
N ARG A 88 5.64 8.09 3.28
CA ARG A 88 5.53 7.64 4.69
C ARG A 88 4.08 7.61 5.14
N LEU A 89 3.28 8.62 4.78
CA LEU A 89 1.85 8.64 5.04
C LEU A 89 1.17 7.47 4.33
N VAL A 90 1.52 7.25 3.07
CA VAL A 90 1.01 6.12 2.27
C VAL A 90 1.40 4.78 2.91
N ARG A 91 2.67 4.55 3.26
CA ARG A 91 3.07 3.32 3.98
C ARG A 91 2.29 3.11 5.28
N ASN A 92 2.16 4.15 6.09
CA ASN A 92 1.42 4.05 7.35
C ASN A 92 -0.04 3.68 7.09
N ARG A 93 -0.68 4.31 6.09
CA ARG A 93 -2.07 4.02 5.73
C ARG A 93 -2.23 2.59 5.21
N ILE A 94 -1.34 2.11 4.35
CA ILE A 94 -1.34 0.72 3.89
C ILE A 94 -1.20 -0.23 5.08
N ALA A 95 -0.21 -0.01 5.95
CA ALA A 95 -0.02 -0.87 7.11
C ALA A 95 -1.21 -0.86 8.06
N ASP A 96 -1.94 0.25 8.15
CA ASP A 96 -3.17 0.34 8.95
C ASP A 96 -4.34 -0.39 8.27
N ILE A 97 -4.54 -0.24 6.96
CA ILE A 97 -5.60 -0.92 6.19
C ILE A 97 -5.44 -2.44 6.25
N PHE A 98 -4.21 -2.91 6.09
CA PHE A 98 -3.88 -4.33 6.04
C PHE A 98 -3.59 -4.93 7.42
N ASP A 99 -3.69 -4.15 8.50
CA ASP A 99 -3.51 -4.60 9.88
C ASP A 99 -4.59 -5.62 10.26
N ALA A 100 -4.20 -6.72 10.90
CA ALA A 100 -5.10 -7.79 11.33
C ALA A 100 -6.27 -7.28 12.20
N ASP A 101 -6.08 -6.20 12.95
CA ASP A 101 -7.09 -5.61 13.83
C ASP A 101 -7.98 -4.58 13.11
N ASN A 102 -7.74 -4.30 11.82
CA ASN A 102 -8.53 -3.34 11.04
C ASN A 102 -9.56 -4.03 10.11
N PRO A 103 -10.86 -3.90 10.39
CA PRO A 103 -11.91 -4.51 9.58
C PRO A 103 -12.25 -3.71 8.31
N ALA A 104 -11.76 -2.48 8.15
CA ALA A 104 -12.27 -1.52 7.14
C ALA A 104 -12.19 -1.99 5.69
N LEU A 105 -11.16 -2.77 5.35
CA LEU A 105 -11.06 -3.46 4.06
C LEU A 105 -11.28 -4.97 4.20
N ARG A 106 -10.83 -5.56 5.32
CA ARG A 106 -10.92 -7.01 5.58
C ARG A 106 -12.36 -7.54 5.52
N ASP A 107 -13.29 -6.79 6.10
CA ASP A 107 -14.70 -7.20 6.22
C ASP A 107 -15.58 -6.49 5.18
N ASN A 108 -14.96 -5.82 4.19
CA ASN A 108 -15.68 -5.16 3.11
C ASN A 108 -15.97 -6.18 1.99
N GLU A 109 -17.18 -6.74 1.99
CA GLU A 109 -17.64 -7.74 1.01
C GLU A 109 -18.07 -7.14 -0.36
N LYS A 110 -17.87 -5.84 -0.57
CA LYS A 110 -18.33 -5.12 -1.78
C LYS A 110 -17.34 -5.15 -2.93
#